data_AF-A0A2E8LKM9-F1
#
_entry.id   AF-A0A2E8LKM9-F1
#
_cell.length_a   1.000
_cell.length_b   1.000
_cell.length_c   1.000
_cell.angle_alpha   90.00
_cell.angle_beta   90.00
_cell.angle_gamma   90.00
#
_symmetry.space_group_name_H-M   'P 1'
#
loop_
_entity.id
_entity.type
_entity.pdbx_description
1 polymer ?
#
loop_
_entity_poly.entity_id
_entity_poly.type
_entity_poly.pdbx_seq_one_letter_code
_entity_poly.pdbx_strand_id
1 'polypeptide(L)'
;TLMIPAVTPLLGLGDGGPPSAEARLAAQHLYGSGSLLEVFAFNAERFVGDAADVRILSYAPFFLLGVVIGRSGLLTRLTAERPRLLRLRWRLLGWGLAVQAGALGLAVAVPVAREAAPTLLNVGNGVLGLFYACVLTLAVERVGHAWWTDRLAAVGRLALTNYLLQTVVVTTALYGYGLGWYGRVDFLSGLGLSVVIFAAQVVASHWWVTRWGSGPVERLWRRLAYGTS
;
A
#
# COMPACT_ATOMS: atom_id res chain seq x y z
N THR A 1 20.55 -6.28 -2.24
CA THR A 1 20.51 -6.06 -0.78
C THR A 1 21.02 -4.67 -0.36
N LEU A 2 20.72 -3.58 -1.08
CA LEU A 2 21.38 -2.28 -0.80
C LEU A 2 20.49 -1.02 -0.75
N MET A 3 19.19 -1.07 -1.04
CA MET A 3 18.34 0.15 -1.03
C MET A 3 17.37 0.25 0.15
N ILE A 4 17.07 -0.84 0.85
CA ILE A 4 16.22 -0.83 2.05
C ILE A 4 16.99 -0.37 3.32
N PRO A 5 18.27 -0.71 3.57
CA PRO A 5 18.91 -0.38 4.85
C PRO A 5 19.26 1.10 5.03
N ALA A 6 19.24 1.92 3.97
CA ALA A 6 19.57 3.35 4.06
C ALA A 6 18.39 4.23 4.52
N VAL A 7 17.15 3.78 4.33
CA VAL A 7 15.95 4.58 4.66
C VAL A 7 15.33 4.17 6.00
N THR A 8 15.53 2.92 6.42
CA THR A 8 15.03 2.42 7.72
C THR A 8 15.55 3.18 8.95
N PRO A 9 16.81 3.67 9.01
CA PRO A 9 17.28 4.47 10.14
C PRO A 9 16.64 5.86 10.21
N LEU A 10 16.09 6.34 9.10
CA LEU A 10 15.61 7.71 8.96
C LEU A 10 14.12 7.89 9.29
N LEU A 11 13.37 6.79 9.34
CA LEU A 11 11.90 6.82 9.47
C LEU A 11 11.37 6.58 10.88
N GLY A 12 12.25 6.36 11.88
CA GLY A 12 11.93 6.44 13.32
C GLY A 12 10.49 6.09 13.70
N LEU A 13 10.01 4.90 13.33
CA LEU A 13 8.63 4.49 13.58
C LEU A 13 8.53 3.96 15.03
N GLY A 14 8.05 4.82 15.93
CA GLY A 14 7.49 4.48 17.25
C GLY A 14 8.49 4.06 18.33
N ASP A 15 8.69 4.94 19.33
CA ASP A 15 9.20 4.84 20.73
C ASP A 15 10.29 3.82 21.16
N GLY A 16 10.71 2.89 20.31
CA GLY A 16 11.92 2.10 20.47
C GLY A 16 12.93 2.58 19.44
N GLY A 17 14.17 2.82 19.88
CA GLY A 17 15.29 2.87 18.94
C GLY A 17 15.26 1.68 17.97
N PRO A 18 16.01 1.73 16.85
CA PRO A 18 16.01 0.64 15.88
C PRO A 18 16.12 -0.69 16.63
N PRO A 19 15.24 -1.67 16.35
CA PRO A 19 15.22 -2.93 17.10
C PRO A 19 16.66 -3.44 17.22
N SER A 20 17.05 -3.87 18.42
CA SER A 20 18.41 -4.34 18.67
C SER A 20 18.84 -5.30 17.55
N ALA A 21 20.12 -5.28 17.17
CA ALA A 21 20.61 -6.15 16.11
C ALA A 21 20.16 -7.61 16.33
N GLU A 22 20.14 -8.03 17.60
CA GLU A 22 19.60 -9.31 18.07
C GLU A 22 18.11 -9.49 17.77
N ALA A 23 17.25 -8.52 18.08
CA ALA A 23 15.81 -8.60 17.78
C ALA A 23 15.54 -8.70 16.26
N ARG A 24 16.35 -8.02 15.44
CA ARG A 24 16.26 -8.10 13.96
C ARG A 24 16.68 -9.47 13.46
N LEU A 25 17.76 -10.02 13.99
CA LEU A 25 18.24 -11.36 13.64
C LEU A 25 17.27 -12.45 14.08
N ALA A 26 16.70 -12.33 15.29
CA ALA A 26 15.69 -13.25 15.79
C ALA A 26 14.43 -13.24 14.90
N ALA A 27 13.95 -12.07 14.50
CA ALA A 27 12.81 -11.95 13.59
C ALA A 27 13.14 -12.53 12.19
N GLN A 28 14.33 -12.27 11.65
CA GLN A 28 14.75 -12.84 10.37
C GLN A 28 14.82 -14.38 10.41
N HIS A 29 15.35 -14.93 11.50
CA HIS A 29 15.42 -16.38 11.70
C HIS A 29 14.01 -16.99 11.81
N LEU A 30 13.13 -16.36 12.59
CA LEU A 30 11.74 -16.77 12.73
C LEU A 30 10.99 -16.76 11.39
N TYR A 31 11.09 -15.68 10.60
CA TYR A 31 10.43 -15.64 9.29
C TYR A 31 11.05 -16.62 8.29
N GLY A 32 12.36 -16.89 8.38
CA GLY A 32 13.06 -17.77 7.46
C GLY A 32 12.88 -19.27 7.73
N SER A 33 12.63 -19.67 8.98
CA SER A 33 12.65 -21.08 9.40
C SER A 33 11.52 -21.49 10.35
N GLY A 34 10.80 -20.51 10.91
CA GLY A 34 9.74 -20.77 11.87
C GLY A 34 8.51 -21.41 11.23
N SER A 35 7.79 -22.16 12.07
CA SER A 35 6.49 -22.73 11.76
C SER A 35 5.42 -21.64 11.66
N LEU A 36 4.28 -21.98 11.03
CA LEU A 36 3.15 -21.06 10.89
C LEU A 36 2.67 -20.54 12.26
N LEU A 37 2.61 -21.42 13.26
CA LEU A 37 2.11 -21.06 14.59
C LEU A 37 3.08 -20.11 15.32
N GLU A 38 4.39 -20.32 15.19
CA GLU A 38 5.38 -19.44 15.80
C GLU A 38 5.35 -18.04 15.15
N VAL A 39 5.27 -17.97 13.83
CA VAL A 39 5.12 -16.70 13.11
C VAL A 39 3.80 -16.00 13.48
N PHE A 40 2.71 -16.76 13.59
CA PHE A 40 1.41 -16.21 13.99
C PHE A 40 1.44 -15.68 15.42
N ALA A 41 1.96 -16.44 16.38
CA ALA A 41 2.06 -16.05 17.77
C ALA A 41 2.92 -14.78 17.93
N PHE A 42 4.06 -14.73 17.26
CA PHE A 42 4.95 -13.56 17.23
C PHE A 42 4.25 -12.31 16.68
N ASN A 43 3.48 -12.46 15.60
CA ASN A 43 2.72 -11.35 15.02
C ASN A 43 1.54 -10.94 15.89
N ALA A 44 0.85 -11.89 16.53
CA ALA A 44 -0.31 -11.63 17.39
C ALA A 44 0.09 -10.85 18.65
N GLU A 45 1.22 -11.20 19.26
CA GLU A 45 1.76 -10.49 20.42
C GLU A 45 2.09 -9.03 20.07
N ARG A 46 2.71 -8.79 18.90
CA ARG A 46 2.98 -7.43 18.39
C ARG A 46 1.73 -6.69 17.96
N PHE A 47 0.75 -7.39 17.41
CA PHE A 47 -0.46 -6.78 16.87
C PHE A 47 -1.19 -5.95 17.93
N VAL A 48 -1.23 -6.38 19.20
CA VAL A 48 -1.89 -5.61 20.26
C VAL A 48 -1.18 -4.27 20.52
N GLY A 49 0.16 -4.26 20.51
CA GLY A 49 0.95 -3.03 20.64
C GLY A 49 0.84 -2.13 19.41
N ASP A 50 0.94 -2.71 18.21
CA ASP A 50 0.84 -1.99 16.95
C ASP A 50 -0.59 -1.47 16.68
N ALA A 51 -1.63 -2.20 17.10
CA ALA A 51 -3.02 -1.77 16.97
C ALA A 51 -3.39 -0.65 17.94
N ALA A 52 -2.68 -0.53 19.06
CA ALA A 52 -2.76 0.61 19.97
C ALA A 52 -2.02 1.84 19.42
N ASP A 53 -1.16 1.68 18.39
CA ASP A 53 -0.52 2.79 17.70
C ASP A 53 -1.56 3.56 16.86
N VAL A 54 -2.00 4.69 17.41
CA VAL A 54 -2.91 5.65 16.76
C VAL A 54 -2.39 6.17 15.43
N ARG A 55 -1.12 5.95 15.07
CA ARG A 55 -0.60 6.25 13.72
C ARG A 55 -1.34 5.53 12.60
N ILE A 56 -2.03 4.42 12.85
CA ILE A 56 -2.90 3.82 11.81
C ILE A 56 -4.03 4.78 11.40
N LEU A 57 -4.51 5.62 12.33
CA LEU A 57 -5.50 6.66 12.07
C LEU A 57 -4.94 7.79 11.21
N SER A 58 -3.61 7.95 11.12
CA SER A 58 -3.01 8.96 10.22
C SER A 58 -3.29 8.69 8.74
N TYR A 59 -3.69 7.47 8.38
CA TYR A 59 -4.12 7.13 7.02
C TYR A 59 -5.60 7.42 6.74
N ALA A 60 -6.44 7.53 7.77
CA ALA A 60 -7.88 7.75 7.61
C ALA A 60 -8.22 9.04 6.84
N PRO A 61 -7.55 10.20 7.07
CA PRO A 61 -7.79 11.41 6.29
C PRO A 61 -7.56 11.22 4.78
N PHE A 62 -6.54 10.45 4.37
CA PHE A 62 -6.27 10.20 2.95
C PHE A 62 -7.34 9.32 2.32
N PHE A 63 -7.82 8.32 3.05
CA PHE A 63 -8.94 7.49 2.62
C PHE A 63 -10.22 8.34 2.45
N LEU A 64 -10.55 9.16 3.46
CA LEU A 64 -11.71 10.06 3.42
C LEU A 64 -11.59 11.08 2.29
N LEU A 65 -10.41 11.65 2.07
CA LEU A 65 -10.13 12.55 0.95
C LEU A 65 -10.42 11.86 -0.39
N GLY A 66 -9.97 10.61 -0.55
CA GLY A 66 -10.29 9.79 -1.73
C GLY A 66 -11.81 9.60 -1.92
N VAL A 67 -12.54 9.30 -0.83
CA VAL A 67 -14.01 9.17 -0.87
C VAL A 67 -14.69 10.49 -1.26
N VAL A 68 -14.26 11.62 -0.70
CA VAL A 68 -14.82 12.95 -1.02
C VAL A 68 -14.55 13.31 -2.48
N ILE A 69 -13.33 13.08 -2.99
CA ILE A 69 -12.98 13.31 -4.40
C ILE A 69 -13.82 12.41 -5.32
N GLY A 70 -13.99 11.13 -4.97
CA GLY A 70 -14.80 10.19 -5.73
C GLY A 70 -16.28 10.59 -5.77
N ARG A 71 -16.86 10.98 -4.62
CA ARG A 71 -18.29 11.33 -4.51
C ARG A 71 -18.63 12.73 -5.05
N SER A 72 -17.69 13.67 -5.03
CA SER A 72 -17.89 15.02 -5.56
C SER A 72 -17.96 15.08 -7.08
N GLY A 73 -17.58 14.00 -7.77
CA GLY A 73 -17.43 13.98 -9.23
C GLY A 73 -16.35 14.93 -9.73
N LEU A 74 -15.43 15.35 -8.84
CA LEU A 74 -14.38 16.33 -9.15
C LEU A 74 -13.53 15.86 -10.34
N LEU A 75 -13.15 14.58 -10.36
CA LEU A 75 -12.36 14.02 -11.48
C LEU A 75 -13.16 14.02 -12.78
N THR A 76 -14.46 13.71 -12.75
CA THR A 76 -15.34 13.79 -13.92
C THR A 76 -15.41 15.21 -14.48
N ARG A 77 -15.58 16.21 -13.60
CA ARG A 77 -15.58 17.64 -13.98
C ARG A 77 -14.22 18.10 -14.52
N LEU A 78 -13.11 17.70 -13.89
CA LEU A 78 -11.76 18.03 -14.34
C LEU A 78 -11.38 17.36 -15.66
N THR A 79 -11.98 16.20 -15.97
CA THR A 79 -11.80 15.53 -17.25
C THR A 79 -12.44 16.36 -18.37
N ALA A 80 -13.61 16.99 -18.12
CA ALA A 80 -14.19 17.96 -19.05
C ALA A 80 -13.29 19.20 -19.28
N GLU A 81 -12.51 19.60 -18.27
CA GLU A 81 -11.48 20.64 -18.36
C GLU A 81 -10.06 20.06 -18.55
N ARG A 82 -9.87 19.18 -19.54
CA ARG A 82 -8.59 18.48 -19.79
C ARG A 82 -7.32 19.34 -19.70
N PRO A 83 -7.25 20.58 -20.23
CA PRO A 83 -6.06 21.43 -20.08
C PRO A 83 -5.72 21.77 -18.62
N ARG A 84 -6.74 21.91 -17.76
CA ARG A 84 -6.55 22.15 -16.33
C ARG A 84 -5.99 20.92 -15.64
N LEU A 85 -6.48 19.73 -15.97
CA LEU A 85 -5.98 18.46 -15.43
C LEU A 85 -4.51 18.21 -15.82
N LEU A 86 -4.14 18.51 -17.07
CA LEU A 86 -2.75 18.42 -17.56
C LEU A 86 -1.79 19.39 -16.85
N ARG A 87 -2.25 20.57 -16.44
CA ARG A 87 -1.46 21.51 -15.64
C ARG A 87 -1.39 21.09 -14.17
N LEU A 88 -2.51 20.64 -13.62
CA LEU A 88 -2.63 20.24 -12.23
C LEU A 88 -1.69 19.08 -11.90
N ARG A 89 -1.58 18.07 -12.75
CA ARG A 89 -0.68 16.93 -12.51
C ARG A 89 0.76 17.37 -12.28
N TRP A 90 1.28 18.33 -13.06
CA TRP A 90 2.66 18.80 -12.91
C TRP A 90 2.85 19.62 -11.65
N ARG A 91 1.83 20.41 -11.25
CA ARG A 91 1.83 21.11 -9.96
C ARG A 91 1.86 20.10 -8.81
N LEU A 92 1.00 19.08 -8.84
CA LEU A 92 0.96 18.03 -7.82
C LEU A 92 2.27 17.25 -7.75
N LEU A 93 2.89 16.93 -8.90
CA LEU A 93 4.21 16.30 -8.91
C LEU A 93 5.27 17.21 -8.28
N GLY A 94 5.32 18.47 -8.69
CA GLY A 94 6.27 19.45 -8.15
C GLY A 94 6.11 19.64 -6.64
N TRP A 95 4.88 19.86 -6.16
CA TRP A 95 4.59 19.99 -4.73
C TRP A 95 4.87 18.71 -3.96
N GLY A 96 4.47 17.54 -4.49
CA GLY A 96 4.74 16.26 -3.86
C GLY A 96 6.23 16.01 -3.68
N LEU A 97 7.02 16.20 -4.74
CA LEU A 97 8.47 16.05 -4.67
C LEU A 97 9.13 17.10 -3.77
N ALA A 98 8.66 18.35 -3.78
CA ALA A 98 9.17 19.41 -2.92
C ALA A 98 8.91 19.11 -1.43
N VAL A 99 7.72 18.61 -1.08
CA VAL A 99 7.40 18.18 0.29
C VAL A 99 8.25 16.99 0.70
N GLN A 100 8.43 15.99 -0.17
CA GLN A 100 9.29 14.84 0.11
C GLN A 100 10.75 15.25 0.36
N ALA A 101 11.31 16.06 -0.54
CA ALA A 101 12.69 16.54 -0.43
C ALA A 101 12.87 17.48 0.77
N GLY A 102 11.89 18.35 1.04
CA GLY A 102 11.90 19.25 2.17
C GLY A 102 11.81 18.51 3.51
N ALA A 103 10.93 17.52 3.62
CA ALA A 103 10.83 16.67 4.81
C ALA A 103 12.14 15.92 5.08
N LEU A 104 12.74 15.37 4.02
CA LEU A 104 14.03 14.67 4.12
C LEU A 104 15.16 15.63 4.52
N GLY A 105 15.25 16.78 3.86
CA GLY A 105 16.27 17.80 4.16
C GLY A 105 16.14 18.33 5.58
N LEU A 106 14.92 18.57 6.05
CA LEU A 106 14.66 19.03 7.41
C LEU A 106 15.05 17.97 8.45
N ALA A 107 14.74 16.69 8.20
CA ALA A 107 15.14 15.58 9.08
C ALA A 107 16.66 15.43 9.19
N VAL A 108 17.39 15.69 8.10
CA VAL A 108 18.85 15.66 8.08
C VAL A 108 19.43 16.86 8.83
N ALA A 109 18.91 18.06 8.55
CA ALA A 109 19.46 19.32 9.08
C ALA A 109 19.10 19.58 10.55
N VAL A 110 17.93 19.14 11.00
CA VAL A 110 17.37 19.48 12.32
C VAL A 110 17.01 18.20 13.08
N PRO A 111 17.78 17.83 14.13
CA PRO A 111 17.56 16.58 14.87
C PRO A 111 16.14 16.42 15.43
N VAL A 112 15.56 17.49 15.99
CA VAL A 112 14.19 17.46 16.54
C VAL A 112 13.12 17.26 15.46
N ALA A 113 13.39 17.64 14.21
CA ALA A 113 12.45 17.49 13.11
C ALA A 113 12.39 16.06 12.55
N ARG A 114 13.31 15.17 12.97
CA ARG A 114 13.30 13.76 12.56
C ARG A 114 12.03 13.04 12.99
N GLU A 115 11.47 13.41 14.14
CA GLU A 115 10.23 12.83 14.66
C GLU A 115 9.00 13.24 13.83
N ALA A 116 9.02 14.45 13.26
CA ALA A 116 7.95 14.95 12.38
C ALA A 116 8.09 14.47 10.93
N ALA A 117 9.26 13.98 10.52
CA ALA A 117 9.57 13.64 9.15
C ALA A 117 8.62 12.57 8.55
N PRO A 118 8.27 11.47 9.25
CA PRO A 118 7.32 10.48 8.72
C PRO A 118 5.95 11.08 8.39
N THR A 119 5.46 11.99 9.23
CA THR A 119 4.18 12.68 9.02
C THR A 119 4.24 13.57 7.78
N LEU A 120 5.32 14.36 7.62
CA LEU A 120 5.51 15.22 6.45
C LEU A 120 5.67 14.41 5.16
N LEU A 121 6.39 13.28 5.23
CA LEU A 121 6.50 12.34 4.11
C LEU A 121 5.14 11.73 3.73
N ASN A 122 4.29 11.43 4.72
CA ASN A 122 2.93 10.96 4.45
C ASN A 122 2.08 12.04 3.75
N VAL A 123 2.23 13.31 4.10
CA VAL A 123 1.60 14.42 3.36
C VAL A 123 2.11 14.44 1.92
N GLY A 124 3.41 14.31 1.70
CA GLY A 124 4.00 14.19 0.37
C GLY A 124 3.42 13.01 -0.43
N ASN A 125 3.29 11.85 0.20
CA ASN A 125 2.67 10.66 -0.37
C ASN A 125 1.20 10.92 -0.77
N GLY A 126 0.44 11.64 0.04
CA GLY A 126 -0.93 12.04 -0.27
C GLY A 126 -1.01 12.92 -1.53
N VAL A 127 -0.14 13.92 -1.64
CA VAL A 127 -0.05 14.81 -2.82
C VAL A 127 0.35 14.03 -4.07
N LEU A 128 1.33 13.12 -3.95
CA LEU A 128 1.71 12.22 -5.04
C LEU A 128 0.59 11.24 -5.41
N GLY A 129 -0.20 10.80 -4.44
CA GLY A 129 -1.43 10.02 -4.67
C GLY A 129 -2.42 10.76 -5.57
N LEU A 130 -2.63 12.06 -5.33
CA LEU A 130 -3.46 12.90 -6.20
C LEU A 130 -2.85 13.07 -7.60
N PHE A 131 -1.52 13.17 -7.70
CA PHE A 131 -0.83 13.14 -8.98
C PHE A 131 -1.12 11.84 -9.74
N TYR A 132 -0.97 10.68 -9.09
CA TYR A 132 -1.28 9.38 -9.70
C TYR A 132 -2.74 9.28 -10.12
N ALA A 133 -3.68 9.80 -9.33
CA ALA A 133 -5.09 9.85 -9.70
C ALA A 133 -5.33 10.68 -10.97
N CYS A 134 -4.68 11.84 -11.11
CA CYS A 134 -4.76 12.66 -12.32
C CYS A 134 -4.18 11.94 -13.54
N VAL A 135 -3.01 11.30 -13.39
CA VAL A 135 -2.36 10.54 -14.47
C VAL A 135 -3.22 9.36 -14.90
N LEU A 136 -3.75 8.60 -13.94
CA LEU A 136 -4.61 7.45 -14.22
C LEU A 136 -5.90 7.88 -14.91
N THR A 137 -6.51 8.98 -14.47
CA THR A 137 -7.71 9.55 -15.12
C THR A 137 -7.44 9.91 -16.58
N LEU A 138 -6.34 10.63 -16.85
CA LEU A 138 -5.94 10.99 -18.22
C LEU A 138 -5.57 9.76 -19.07
N ALA A 139 -5.00 8.73 -18.47
CA ALA A 139 -4.65 7.49 -19.16
C ALA A 139 -5.91 6.72 -19.57
N VAL A 140 -6.88 6.60 -18.67
CA VAL A 140 -8.19 5.99 -18.94
C VAL A 140 -8.96 6.78 -19.99
N GLU A 141 -8.97 8.12 -19.90
CA GLU A 141 -9.61 8.98 -20.91
C GLU A 141 -9.00 8.77 -22.30
N ARG A 142 -7.66 8.67 -22.40
CA ARG A 142 -6.96 8.50 -23.67
C ARG A 142 -7.27 7.16 -24.34
N VAL A 143 -7.40 6.09 -23.56
CA VAL A 143 -7.57 4.73 -24.08
C VAL A 143 -9.05 4.31 -24.13
N GLY A 144 -9.93 5.08 -23.48
CA GLY A 144 -11.37 4.82 -23.42
C GLY A 144 -11.72 3.59 -22.60
N HIS A 145 -12.95 3.08 -22.79
CA HIS A 145 -13.38 1.79 -22.26
C HIS A 145 -12.67 0.67 -23.01
N ALA A 146 -11.51 0.27 -22.50
CA ALA A 146 -10.71 -0.80 -23.06
C ALA A 146 -10.78 -2.06 -22.20
N TRP A 147 -10.45 -3.20 -22.79
CA TRP A 147 -10.53 -4.51 -22.12
C TRP A 147 -9.76 -4.59 -20.77
N TRP A 148 -8.72 -3.76 -20.59
CA TRP A 148 -7.92 -3.71 -19.38
C TRP A 148 -8.51 -2.80 -18.29
N THR A 149 -9.34 -1.81 -18.63
CA THR A 149 -10.01 -0.95 -17.63
C THR A 149 -11.00 -1.75 -16.80
N ASP A 150 -11.75 -2.66 -17.43
CA ASP A 150 -12.73 -3.52 -16.73
C ASP A 150 -12.04 -4.53 -15.82
N ARG A 151 -10.86 -5.01 -16.22
CA ARG A 151 -10.04 -5.92 -15.43
C ARG A 151 -9.46 -5.22 -14.20
N LEU A 152 -8.92 -4.01 -14.36
CA LEU A 152 -8.45 -3.21 -13.23
C LEU A 152 -9.60 -2.81 -12.30
N ALA A 153 -10.77 -2.48 -12.84
CA ALA A 153 -11.97 -2.24 -12.06
C ALA A 153 -12.39 -3.48 -11.24
N ALA A 154 -12.24 -4.69 -11.81
CA ALA A 154 -12.49 -5.94 -11.10
C ALA A 154 -11.53 -6.14 -9.92
N VAL A 155 -10.23 -5.81 -10.07
CA VAL A 155 -9.27 -5.85 -8.97
C VAL A 155 -9.70 -4.92 -7.83
N GLY A 156 -10.14 -3.69 -8.16
CA GLY A 156 -10.63 -2.73 -7.16
C GLY A 156 -11.88 -3.19 -6.42
N ARG A 157 -12.82 -3.88 -7.10
CA ARG A 157 -14.01 -4.47 -6.45
C ARG A 157 -13.71 -5.66 -5.54
N LEU A 158 -12.52 -6.23 -5.66
CA LEU A 158 -12.02 -7.35 -4.88
C LEU A 158 -10.83 -6.96 -4.01
N ALA A 159 -10.69 -5.67 -3.66
CA ALA A 159 -9.51 -5.16 -2.96
C ALA A 159 -9.19 -5.92 -1.66
N LEU A 160 -10.20 -6.26 -0.85
CA LEU A 160 -9.99 -6.94 0.43
C LEU A 160 -9.68 -8.43 0.21
N THR A 161 -10.41 -9.08 -0.70
CA THR A 161 -10.13 -10.48 -1.07
C THR A 161 -8.72 -10.61 -1.67
N ASN A 162 -8.33 -9.71 -2.57
CA ASN A 162 -7.01 -9.71 -3.21
C ASN A 162 -5.90 -9.40 -2.22
N TYR A 163 -6.12 -8.50 -1.27
CA TYR A 163 -5.17 -8.23 -0.20
C TYR A 163 -4.89 -9.50 0.62
N LEU A 164 -5.94 -10.19 1.08
CA LEU A 164 -5.77 -11.42 1.85
C LEU A 164 -5.15 -12.55 1.02
N LEU A 165 -5.58 -12.72 -0.22
CA LEU A 165 -5.00 -13.70 -1.14
C LEU A 165 -3.51 -13.42 -1.39
N GLN A 166 -3.15 -12.16 -1.65
CA GLN A 166 -1.77 -11.75 -1.87
C GLN A 166 -0.93 -12.02 -0.63
N THR A 167 -1.44 -11.66 0.56
CA THR A 167 -0.76 -11.95 1.83
C THR A 167 -0.50 -13.44 1.96
N VAL A 168 -1.52 -14.30 1.82
CA VAL A 168 -1.34 -15.76 1.90
C VAL A 168 -0.31 -16.26 0.89
N VAL A 169 -0.37 -15.82 -0.38
CA VAL A 169 0.56 -16.25 -1.43
C VAL A 169 2.00 -15.80 -1.10
N VAL A 170 2.20 -14.54 -0.75
CA VAL A 170 3.53 -13.97 -0.49
C VAL A 170 4.13 -14.53 0.79
N THR A 171 3.35 -14.66 1.87
CA THR A 171 3.86 -15.23 3.13
C THR A 171 4.16 -16.72 2.98
N THR A 172 3.37 -17.46 2.20
CA THR A 172 3.69 -18.87 1.90
C THR A 172 4.94 -18.99 1.03
N ALA A 173 5.14 -18.10 0.05
CA ALA A 173 6.35 -18.12 -0.76
C ALA A 173 7.60 -17.75 0.06
N LEU A 174 7.51 -16.71 0.88
CA LEU A 174 8.69 -16.20 1.59
C LEU A 174 8.96 -16.96 2.89
N TYR A 175 7.97 -17.23 3.73
CA TYR A 175 8.22 -17.70 5.09
C TYR A 175 8.62 -19.18 5.15
N GLY A 176 9.32 -19.54 6.24
CA GLY A 176 9.87 -20.88 6.48
C GLY A 176 8.85 -22.00 6.48
N TYR A 177 7.59 -21.72 6.87
CA TYR A 177 6.52 -22.71 6.83
C TYR A 177 6.05 -23.10 5.42
N GLY A 178 6.45 -22.35 4.39
CA GLY A 178 6.08 -22.59 2.99
C GLY A 178 7.31 -22.90 2.14
N LEU A 179 7.70 -21.99 1.22
CA LEU A 179 8.86 -22.20 0.34
C LEU A 179 10.18 -21.65 0.92
N GLY A 180 10.14 -20.87 2.01
CA GLY A 180 11.34 -20.41 2.71
C GLY A 180 12.25 -19.50 1.88
N TRP A 181 11.69 -18.67 0.99
CA TRP A 181 12.45 -17.71 0.18
C TRP A 181 12.87 -16.43 0.91
N TYR A 182 12.49 -16.29 2.18
CA TYR A 182 12.83 -15.14 3.01
C TYR A 182 14.35 -14.95 3.07
N GLY A 183 14.80 -13.72 2.77
CA GLY A 183 16.22 -13.38 2.72
C GLY A 183 17.01 -13.98 1.54
N ARG A 184 16.38 -14.80 0.68
CA ARG A 184 17.01 -15.46 -0.49
C ARG A 184 16.65 -14.81 -1.82
N VAL A 185 15.55 -14.06 -1.86
CA VAL A 185 15.07 -13.35 -3.05
C VAL A 185 15.64 -11.94 -3.07
N ASP A 186 16.39 -11.62 -4.13
CA ASP A 186 16.86 -10.26 -4.35
C ASP A 186 15.71 -9.33 -4.79
N PHE A 187 15.98 -8.03 -4.84
CA PHE A 187 14.97 -7.01 -5.14
C PHE A 187 14.33 -7.19 -6.53
N LEU A 188 15.13 -7.48 -7.56
CA LEU A 188 14.62 -7.61 -8.93
C LEU A 188 13.77 -8.88 -9.08
N SER A 189 14.23 -9.98 -8.51
CA SER A 189 13.46 -11.23 -8.47
C SER A 189 12.14 -11.06 -7.70
N GLY A 190 12.17 -10.36 -6.56
CA GLY A 190 10.98 -10.05 -5.77
C GLY A 190 10.00 -9.13 -6.49
N LEU A 191 10.51 -8.15 -7.23
CA LEU A 191 9.70 -7.28 -8.10
C LEU A 191 9.05 -8.10 -9.22
N GLY A 192 9.80 -8.99 -9.88
CA GLY A 192 9.28 -9.89 -10.90
C GLY A 192 8.17 -10.79 -10.37
N LEU A 193 8.38 -11.42 -9.21
CA LEU A 193 7.37 -12.23 -8.53
C LEU A 193 6.10 -11.42 -8.24
N SER A 194 6.25 -10.18 -7.75
CA SER A 194 5.12 -9.30 -7.46
C SER A 194 4.31 -8.96 -8.71
N VAL A 195 4.96 -8.69 -9.83
CA VAL A 195 4.30 -8.44 -11.13
C VAL A 195 3.53 -9.67 -11.59
N VAL A 196 4.12 -10.87 -11.47
CA VAL A 196 3.47 -12.12 -11.84
C VAL A 196 2.23 -12.38 -10.98
N ILE A 197 2.35 -12.25 -9.66
CA ILE A 197 1.22 -12.41 -8.72
C ILE A 197 0.11 -11.41 -9.06
N PHE A 198 0.46 -10.13 -9.25
CA PHE A 198 -0.52 -9.10 -9.58
C PHE A 198 -1.21 -9.38 -10.93
N ALA A 199 -0.48 -9.77 -11.96
CA ALA A 199 -1.05 -10.13 -13.26
C ALA A 199 -2.04 -11.31 -13.14
N ALA A 200 -1.68 -12.34 -12.37
CA ALA A 200 -2.58 -13.46 -12.07
C ALA A 200 -3.84 -12.99 -11.32
N GLN A 201 -3.69 -12.09 -10.35
CA GLN A 201 -4.81 -11.50 -9.62
C GLN A 201 -5.72 -10.66 -10.52
N VAL A 202 -5.18 -9.93 -11.50
CA VAL A 202 -5.98 -9.18 -12.47
C VAL A 202 -6.89 -10.11 -13.27
N VAL A 203 -6.35 -11.23 -13.77
CA VAL A 203 -7.11 -12.23 -14.53
C VAL A 203 -8.14 -12.92 -13.64
N ALA A 204 -7.73 -13.40 -12.47
CA ALA A 204 -8.61 -14.07 -11.51
C ALA A 204 -9.74 -13.15 -11.03
N SER A 205 -9.42 -11.88 -10.77
CA SER A 205 -10.39 -10.88 -10.32
C SER A 205 -11.47 -10.62 -11.36
N HIS A 206 -11.05 -10.44 -12.62
CA HIS A 206 -11.98 -10.25 -13.71
C HIS A 206 -12.89 -11.47 -13.89
N TRP A 207 -12.31 -12.67 -13.94
CA TRP A 207 -13.06 -13.92 -14.05
C TRP A 207 -14.05 -14.13 -12.89
N TRP A 208 -13.66 -13.74 -11.67
CA TRP A 208 -14.49 -13.86 -10.49
C TRP A 208 -15.66 -12.88 -10.53
N VAL A 209 -15.39 -11.60 -10.79
CA VAL A 209 -16.45 -10.61 -10.78
C VAL A 209 -17.47 -10.86 -11.88
N THR A 210 -17.06 -11.31 -13.06
CA THR A 210 -18.02 -11.63 -14.14
C THR A 210 -18.97 -12.76 -13.77
N ARG A 211 -18.62 -13.64 -12.82
CA ARG A 211 -19.49 -14.72 -12.32
C ARG A 211 -20.29 -14.36 -11.08
N TRP A 212 -19.66 -13.70 -10.10
CA TRP A 212 -20.22 -13.54 -8.76
C TRP A 212 -20.45 -12.09 -8.33
N GLY A 213 -20.06 -11.11 -9.14
CA GLY A 213 -20.24 -9.67 -8.92
C GLY A 213 -19.37 -9.07 -7.81
N SER A 214 -19.14 -9.79 -6.71
CA SER A 214 -18.39 -9.32 -5.53
C SER A 214 -17.57 -10.45 -4.90
N GLY A 215 -16.54 -10.07 -4.16
CA GLY A 215 -15.64 -11.01 -3.53
C GLY A 215 -16.22 -11.66 -2.29
N PRO A 216 -15.72 -12.85 -1.95
CA PRO A 216 -16.18 -13.60 -0.79
C PRO A 216 -15.99 -12.79 0.50
N VAL A 217 -14.83 -12.16 0.66
CA VAL A 217 -14.49 -11.42 1.87
C VAL A 217 -15.24 -10.09 1.93
N GLU A 218 -15.42 -9.41 0.80
CA GLU A 218 -16.21 -8.19 0.72
C GLU A 218 -17.68 -8.46 1.10
N ARG A 219 -18.25 -9.60 0.67
CA ARG A 219 -19.61 -10.00 1.08
C ARG A 219 -19.68 -10.29 2.58
N LEU A 220 -18.71 -11.02 3.11
CA LEU A 220 -18.65 -11.31 4.54
C LEU A 220 -18.55 -10.01 5.35
N TRP A 221 -17.65 -9.12 4.96
CA TRP A 221 -17.45 -7.82 5.59
C TRP A 221 -18.73 -6.97 5.57
N ARG A 222 -19.44 -6.90 4.44
CA ARG A 222 -20.72 -6.17 4.37
C ARG A 222 -21.76 -6.75 5.33
N ARG A 223 -21.84 -8.07 5.45
CA ARG A 223 -22.77 -8.73 6.39
C ARG A 223 -22.43 -8.40 7.85
N LEU A 224 -21.14 -8.38 8.20
CA LEU A 224 -20.69 -8.04 9.55
C LEU A 224 -20.89 -6.55 9.87
N ALA A 225 -20.58 -5.66 8.93
CA ALA A 225 -20.60 -4.21 9.15
C ALA A 225 -22.01 -3.62 9.18
N TYR A 226 -22.92 -4.12 8.33
CA TYR A 226 -24.28 -3.57 8.23
C TYR A 226 -25.33 -4.39 8.97
N GLY A 227 -24.96 -5.57 9.50
CA GLY A 227 -25.91 -6.54 9.99
C GLY A 227 -26.75 -7.13 8.85
N THR A 228 -27.32 -8.31 9.07
CA THR A 228 -28.40 -8.81 8.21
C THR A 228 -29.66 -7.99 8.47
N SER A 229 -29.90 -6.97 7.65
CA SER A 229 -31.26 -6.44 7.44
C SER A 229 -32.00 -7.29 6.43
#